data_AF-A0A523THG3-F1
#
_entry.id   AF-A0A523THG3-F1
#
_cell.length_a   1.000
_cell.length_b   1.000
_cell.length_c   1.000
_cell.angle_alpha   90.00
_cell.angle_beta   90.00
_cell.angle_gamma   90.00
#
_symmetry.space_group_name_H-M   'P 1'
#
loop_
_entity.id
_entity.type
_entity.pdbx_description
1 polymer ?
#
loop_
_entity_poly.entity_id
_entity_poly.type
_entity_poly.pdbx_seq_one_letter_code
_entity_poly.pdbx_strand_id
1 'polypeptide(L)'
;MFLRVADEVAKDYPDIEVWKQNIDAMCMQLVKNPQNYGVIVTTNMFGDIVSDLTAQLVGGLGFAASASTSDSFALFEPTHGSAPKYAGKYKVNPIAAILSTMLMFDWLGETEMAKQLEDAIKINLKEGKVRTYDLGGSSSTLDVAKDIVRIMNK
;
A
#
# COMPACT_ATOMS: atom_id res chain seq x y z
N MET A 1 9.57 -1.56 26.68
CA MET A 1 8.28 -0.84 26.77
C MET A 1 7.30 -1.34 25.72
N PHE A 2 7.59 -1.22 24.42
CA PHE A 2 6.71 -1.65 23.32
C PHE A 2 6.15 -3.08 23.45
N LEU A 3 7.00 -4.11 23.52
CA LEU A 3 6.55 -5.51 23.62
C LEU A 3 5.70 -5.79 24.86
N ARG A 4 5.98 -5.12 25.98
CA ARG A 4 5.19 -5.27 27.21
C ARG A 4 3.76 -4.77 27.01
N VAL A 5 3.60 -3.61 26.38
CA VAL A 5 2.27 -3.05 26.08
C VAL A 5 1.53 -3.92 25.06
N ALA A 6 2.24 -4.45 24.05
CA ALA A 6 1.65 -5.40 23.11
C ALA A 6 1.14 -6.67 23.81
N ASP A 7 1.93 -7.23 24.75
CA ASP A 7 1.52 -8.40 25.56
C ASP A 7 0.35 -8.08 26.51
N GLU A 8 0.19 -6.83 26.95
CA GLU A 8 -0.96 -6.39 27.75
C GLU A 8 -2.23 -6.31 26.90
N VAL A 9 -2.18 -5.65 25.74
CA VAL A 9 -3.32 -5.52 24.80
C VAL A 9 -3.73 -6.88 24.23
N ALA A 10 -2.78 -7.78 23.97
CA ALA A 10 -3.08 -9.12 23.42
C ALA A 10 -4.02 -9.95 24.31
N LYS A 11 -4.07 -9.67 25.63
CA LYS A 11 -4.98 -10.37 26.55
C LYS A 11 -6.45 -10.05 26.26
N ASP A 12 -6.73 -8.89 25.68
CA ASP A 12 -8.08 -8.48 25.30
C ASP A 12 -8.53 -9.12 23.98
N TYR A 13 -7.62 -9.76 23.23
CA TYR A 13 -7.86 -10.38 21.93
C TYR A 13 -7.30 -11.82 21.87
N PRO A 14 -7.83 -12.76 22.68
CA PRO A 14 -7.27 -14.11 22.83
C PRO A 14 -7.35 -14.96 21.55
N ASP A 15 -8.24 -14.62 20.62
CA ASP A 15 -8.42 -15.32 19.35
C ASP A 15 -7.39 -14.91 18.28
N ILE A 16 -6.59 -13.86 18.53
CA ILE A 16 -5.54 -13.38 17.62
C ILE A 16 -4.19 -13.94 18.08
N GLU A 17 -3.57 -14.76 17.24
CA GLU A 17 -2.23 -15.28 17.50
C GLU A 17 -1.18 -14.16 17.39
N VAL A 18 -0.33 -14.03 18.43
CA VAL A 18 0.71 -12.99 18.49
C VAL A 18 2.10 -13.63 18.45
N TRP A 19 2.87 -13.27 17.42
CA TRP A 19 4.27 -13.66 17.28
C TRP A 19 5.20 -12.50 17.61
N LYS A 20 6.31 -12.79 18.28
CA LYS A 20 7.36 -11.81 18.60
C LYS A 20 8.63 -12.20 17.88
N GLN A 21 9.16 -11.29 17.06
CA GLN A 21 10.40 -11.51 16.30
C GLN A 21 11.33 -10.30 16.42
N ASN A 22 12.63 -10.57 16.41
CA ASN A 22 13.63 -9.51 16.24
C ASN A 22 13.55 -8.96 14.81
N ILE A 23 13.86 -7.68 14.65
CA ILE A 23 13.67 -6.98 13.37
C ILE A 23 14.54 -7.54 12.24
N ASP A 24 15.76 -7.98 12.55
CA ASP A 24 16.67 -8.62 11.61
C ASP A 24 16.12 -9.95 11.07
N ALA A 25 15.63 -10.80 11.97
CA ALA A 25 14.95 -12.05 11.63
C ALA A 25 13.67 -11.79 10.84
N MET A 26 12.89 -10.78 11.23
CA MET A 26 11.67 -10.39 10.52
C MET A 26 11.96 -10.01 9.06
N CYS A 27 12.98 -9.18 8.81
CA CYS A 27 13.40 -8.83 7.46
C CYS A 27 13.81 -10.05 6.63
N MET A 28 14.58 -10.99 7.21
CA MET A 28 14.94 -12.24 6.53
C MET A 28 13.71 -13.09 6.19
N GLN A 29 12.73 -13.18 7.10
CA GLN A 29 11.53 -13.97 6.88
C GLN A 29 10.58 -13.34 5.88
N LEU A 30 10.47 -12.01 5.84
CA LEU A 30 9.68 -11.32 4.81
C LEU A 30 10.20 -11.58 3.41
N VAL A 31 11.51 -11.69 3.22
CA VAL A 31 12.09 -12.06 1.93
C VAL A 31 11.87 -13.55 1.63
N LYS A 32 11.92 -14.41 2.65
CA LYS A 32 11.86 -15.87 2.46
C LYS A 32 10.44 -16.41 2.31
N ASN A 33 9.53 -16.01 3.20
CA ASN A 33 8.16 -16.52 3.33
C ASN A 33 7.19 -15.38 3.73
N PRO A 34 7.01 -14.33 2.90
CA PRO A 34 6.15 -13.20 3.25
C PRO A 34 4.69 -13.59 3.52
N GLN A 35 4.19 -14.64 2.86
CA GLN A 35 2.82 -15.14 2.97
C GLN A 35 2.46 -15.72 4.36
N ASN A 36 3.44 -15.92 5.24
CA ASN A 36 3.20 -16.41 6.59
C ASN A 36 2.68 -15.31 7.55
N TYR A 37 2.65 -14.05 7.10
CA TYR A 37 2.36 -12.91 7.95
C TYR A 37 1.06 -12.22 7.54
N GLY A 38 0.23 -11.89 8.53
CA GLY A 38 -0.99 -11.10 8.35
C GLY A 38 -0.78 -9.62 8.68
N VAL A 39 -0.71 -9.31 9.97
CA VAL A 39 -0.51 -7.94 10.48
C VAL A 39 0.83 -7.83 11.19
N ILE A 40 1.61 -6.79 10.89
CA ILE A 40 2.89 -6.49 11.55
C ILE A 40 2.74 -5.16 12.27
N VAL A 41 3.01 -5.16 13.58
CA VAL A 41 2.99 -3.95 14.42
C VAL A 41 4.38 -3.72 14.98
N THR A 42 4.91 -2.52 14.79
CA THR A 42 6.29 -2.18 15.19
C THR A 42 6.42 -0.69 15.50
N THR A 43 7.61 -0.26 15.93
CA THR A 43 7.92 1.15 16.20
C THR A 43 8.21 1.91 14.90
N ASN A 44 8.12 3.25 14.94
CA ASN A 44 8.21 4.14 13.78
C ASN A 44 9.35 3.78 12.79
N MET A 45 10.61 3.77 13.24
CA MET A 45 11.76 3.48 12.37
C MET A 45 11.74 2.08 11.76
N PHE A 46 11.29 1.07 12.52
CA PHE A 46 11.19 -0.29 12.00
C PHE A 46 9.99 -0.44 11.05
N GLY A 47 8.93 0.34 11.28
CA GLY A 47 7.76 0.41 10.40
C GLY A 47 8.16 0.92 9.04
N ASP A 48 8.86 2.04 8.97
CA ASP A 48 9.40 2.65 7.74
C ASP A 48 10.23 1.64 6.92
N ILE A 49 11.16 0.96 7.56
CA ILE A 49 12.02 -0.04 6.90
C ILE A 49 11.21 -1.25 6.40
N VAL A 50 10.29 -1.77 7.21
CA VAL A 50 9.52 -2.97 6.88
C VAL A 50 8.45 -2.68 5.83
N SER A 51 7.82 -1.51 5.87
CA SER A 51 6.84 -1.10 4.85
C SER A 51 7.50 -0.96 3.48
N ASP A 52 8.69 -0.37 3.40
CA ASP A 52 9.43 -0.25 2.14
C ASP A 52 9.90 -1.62 1.61
N LEU A 53 10.39 -2.49 2.50
CA LEU A 53 10.75 -3.86 2.16
C LEU A 53 9.56 -4.61 1.55
N THR A 54 8.40 -4.55 2.20
CA THR A 54 7.19 -5.26 1.75
C THR A 54 6.60 -4.67 0.48
N ALA A 55 6.63 -3.34 0.31
CA ALA A 55 6.31 -2.69 -0.95
C ALA A 55 7.19 -3.21 -2.11
N GLN A 56 8.49 -3.41 -1.85
CA GLN A 56 9.40 -3.94 -2.86
C GLN A 56 9.10 -5.39 -3.27
N LEU A 57 8.55 -6.22 -2.37
CA LEU A 57 8.15 -7.60 -2.68
C LEU A 57 6.99 -7.68 -3.67
N VAL A 58 6.14 -6.64 -3.74
CA VAL A 58 4.91 -6.63 -4.56
C VAL A 58 5.01 -5.77 -5.82
N GLY A 59 6.20 -5.30 -6.17
CA GLY A 59 6.43 -4.50 -7.39
C GLY A 59 7.02 -3.11 -7.15
N GLY A 60 7.26 -2.73 -5.89
CA GLY A 60 7.90 -1.47 -5.51
C GLY A 60 6.92 -0.41 -5.01
N LEU A 61 7.48 0.74 -4.63
CA LEU A 61 6.73 1.83 -4.00
C LEU A 61 5.63 2.45 -4.88
N GLY A 62 5.62 2.19 -6.19
CA GLY A 62 4.55 2.62 -7.11
C GLY A 62 3.18 1.99 -6.83
N PHE A 63 3.12 0.98 -5.95
CA PHE A 63 1.91 0.25 -5.54
C PHE A 63 1.59 0.40 -4.05
N ALA A 64 2.44 1.07 -3.28
CA ALA A 64 2.29 1.19 -1.84
C ALA A 64 1.49 2.44 -1.47
N ALA A 65 0.28 2.23 -0.96
CA ALA A 65 -0.55 3.27 -0.36
C ALA A 65 -0.45 3.23 1.17
N SER A 66 -0.66 4.37 1.81
CA SER A 66 -0.62 4.50 3.26
C SER A 66 -1.74 5.36 3.80
N ALA A 67 -2.06 5.13 5.07
CA ALA A 67 -3.00 5.90 5.86
C ALA A 67 -2.40 6.19 7.23
N SER A 68 -2.29 7.46 7.57
CA SER A 68 -1.92 7.94 8.91
C SER A 68 -3.18 8.42 9.62
N THR A 69 -3.69 7.62 10.55
CA THR A 69 -4.97 7.87 11.22
C THR A 69 -4.79 8.25 12.69
N SER A 70 -5.79 8.97 13.20
CA SER A 70 -5.99 9.32 14.61
C SER A 70 -7.49 9.25 14.91
N ASP A 71 -7.87 9.47 16.16
CA ASP A 71 -9.28 9.44 16.59
C ASP A 71 -10.17 10.47 15.87
N SER A 72 -9.60 11.54 15.30
CA SER A 72 -10.37 12.64 14.71
C SER A 72 -9.94 13.03 13.29
N PHE A 73 -8.76 12.59 12.85
CA PHE A 73 -8.19 12.97 11.56
C PHE A 73 -7.50 11.79 10.89
N ALA A 74 -7.50 11.80 9.56
CA ALA A 74 -6.75 10.85 8.74
C ALA A 74 -6.06 11.56 7.57
N LEU A 75 -4.84 11.14 7.26
CA LEU A 75 -4.07 11.55 6.09
C LEU A 75 -3.80 10.30 5.23
N PHE A 76 -4.07 10.41 3.93
CA PHE A 76 -3.87 9.33 2.97
C PHE A 76 -2.88 9.78 1.91
N GLU A 77 -1.79 9.02 1.76
CA GLU A 77 -0.70 9.37 0.85
C GLU A 77 0.02 8.13 0.32
N PRO A 78 0.57 8.18 -0.90
CA PRO A 78 1.44 7.11 -1.38
C PRO A 78 2.72 7.07 -0.54
N THR A 79 3.27 5.88 -0.31
CA THR A 79 4.50 5.71 0.48
C THR A 79 5.74 6.26 -0.23
N HIS A 80 5.71 6.38 -1.56
CA HIS A 80 6.85 6.88 -2.33
C HIS A 80 7.07 8.39 -2.15
N GLY A 81 8.33 8.83 -2.28
CA GLY A 81 8.68 10.25 -2.30
C GLY A 81 8.32 10.98 -3.61
N SER A 82 8.77 12.23 -3.73
CA SER A 82 8.39 13.17 -4.80
C SER A 82 8.95 12.88 -6.21
N ALA A 83 9.92 11.96 -6.33
CA ALA A 83 10.61 11.61 -7.57
C ALA A 83 10.93 12.83 -8.50
N PRO A 84 11.71 13.85 -8.05
CA PRO A 84 11.83 15.15 -8.73
C PRO A 84 12.25 15.08 -10.20
N LYS A 85 13.06 14.08 -10.56
CA LYS A 85 13.50 13.81 -11.94
C LYS A 85 12.36 13.58 -12.94
N TYR A 86 11.16 13.23 -12.48
CA TYR A 86 9.98 12.96 -13.29
C TYR A 86 8.86 14.00 -13.15
N ALA A 87 9.06 15.04 -12.33
CA ALA A 87 8.09 16.13 -12.17
C ALA A 87 7.74 16.75 -13.52
N GLY A 88 6.44 16.92 -13.79
CA GLY A 88 5.91 17.50 -15.03
C GLY A 88 6.03 16.64 -16.29
N LYS A 89 6.54 15.40 -16.19
CA LYS A 89 6.79 14.53 -17.36
C LYS A 89 5.70 13.50 -17.63
N TYR A 90 4.68 13.42 -16.76
CA TYR A 90 3.62 12.39 -16.83
C TYR A 90 4.16 10.97 -17.06
N LYS A 91 5.24 10.61 -16.36
CA LYS A 91 5.94 9.33 -16.56
C LYS A 91 5.73 8.34 -15.42
N VAL A 92 5.43 8.81 -14.21
CA VAL A 92 5.37 7.99 -13.00
C VAL A 92 4.07 7.20 -12.93
N ASN A 93 4.11 6.05 -12.28
CA ASN A 93 2.94 5.24 -11.98
C ASN A 93 2.02 5.96 -10.98
N PRO A 94 0.74 6.22 -11.31
CA PRO A 94 -0.18 6.87 -10.39
C PRO A 94 -0.84 5.92 -9.39
N ILE A 95 -0.65 4.60 -9.50
CA ILE A 95 -1.45 3.59 -8.78
C ILE A 95 -1.39 3.77 -7.26
N ALA A 96 -0.21 3.98 -6.66
CA ALA A 96 -0.09 4.23 -5.22
C ALA A 96 -0.95 5.41 -4.73
N ALA A 97 -0.97 6.52 -5.47
CA ALA A 97 -1.79 7.68 -5.13
C ALA A 97 -3.29 7.39 -5.27
N ILE A 98 -3.67 6.64 -6.31
CA ILE A 98 -5.06 6.23 -6.52
C ILE A 98 -5.51 5.26 -5.41
N LEU A 99 -4.68 4.28 -5.03
CA LEU A 99 -4.92 3.39 -3.89
C LEU A 99 -5.02 4.16 -2.56
N SER A 100 -4.27 5.24 -2.39
CA SER A 100 -4.40 6.10 -1.20
C SER A 100 -5.76 6.81 -1.18
N THR A 101 -6.27 7.20 -2.34
CA THR A 101 -7.64 7.75 -2.48
C THR A 101 -8.71 6.69 -2.18
N MET A 102 -8.47 5.43 -2.56
CA MET A 102 -9.34 4.30 -2.20
C MET A 102 -9.42 4.13 -0.67
N LEU A 103 -8.28 4.16 0.04
CA LEU A 103 -8.25 4.11 1.51
C LEU A 103 -9.03 5.28 2.14
N MET A 104 -8.92 6.48 1.55
CA MET A 104 -9.68 7.64 1.98
C MET A 104 -11.19 7.44 1.80
N PHE A 105 -11.65 6.90 0.67
CA PHE A 105 -13.07 6.60 0.46
C PHE A 105 -13.59 5.60 1.49
N ASP A 106 -12.84 4.54 1.78
CA ASP A 106 -13.20 3.56 2.80
C ASP A 106 -13.35 4.22 4.19
N TRP A 107 -12.41 5.08 4.58
CA TRP A 107 -12.48 5.81 5.84
C TRP A 107 -13.66 6.79 5.93
N LEU A 108 -14.07 7.38 4.81
CA LEU A 108 -15.25 8.26 4.72
C LEU A 108 -16.58 7.48 4.70
N GLY A 109 -16.55 6.15 4.65
CA GLY A 109 -17.74 5.30 4.52
C GLY A 109 -18.25 5.14 3.08
N GLU A 110 -17.51 5.63 2.09
CA GLU A 110 -17.82 5.51 0.66
C GLU A 110 -17.29 4.17 0.10
N THR A 111 -17.70 3.06 0.72
CA THR A 111 -17.14 1.72 0.50
C THR A 111 -17.38 1.18 -0.91
N GLU A 112 -18.52 1.54 -1.54
CA GLU A 112 -18.79 1.17 -2.93
C GLU A 112 -17.83 1.86 -3.90
N MET A 113 -17.50 3.13 -3.67
CA MET A 113 -16.53 3.86 -4.48
C MET A 113 -15.11 3.29 -4.28
N ALA A 114 -14.73 2.99 -3.05
CA ALA A 114 -13.47 2.33 -2.74
C ALA A 114 -13.34 1.00 -3.50
N LYS A 115 -14.38 0.16 -3.44
CA LYS A 115 -14.42 -1.13 -4.13
C LYS A 115 -14.36 -0.99 -5.65
N GLN A 116 -15.12 -0.08 -6.24
CA GLN A 116 -15.08 0.19 -7.68
C GLN A 116 -13.67 0.60 -8.14
N LEU A 117 -12.99 1.44 -7.35
CA LEU A 117 -11.64 1.90 -7.65
C LEU A 117 -10.63 0.75 -7.54
N GLU A 118 -10.74 -0.08 -6.49
CA GLU A 118 -9.91 -1.26 -6.30
C GLU A 118 -10.05 -2.26 -7.47
N ASP A 119 -11.29 -2.57 -7.85
CA ASP A 119 -11.60 -3.51 -8.93
C ASP A 119 -11.10 -2.97 -10.28
N ALA A 120 -11.24 -1.66 -10.53
CA ALA A 120 -10.72 -1.04 -11.74
C ALA A 120 -9.19 -1.12 -11.84
N ILE A 121 -8.47 -0.92 -10.74
CA ILE A 121 -7.01 -1.10 -10.67
C ILE A 121 -6.64 -2.56 -10.95
N LYS A 122 -7.32 -3.51 -10.29
CA LYS A 122 -7.09 -4.95 -10.52
C LYS A 122 -7.29 -5.34 -11.98
N ILE A 123 -8.34 -4.83 -12.63
CA ILE A 123 -8.63 -5.08 -14.04
C ILE A 123 -7.54 -4.45 -14.93
N ASN A 124 -7.15 -3.19 -14.71
CA ASN A 124 -6.10 -2.53 -15.47
C ASN A 124 -4.78 -3.32 -15.40
N LEU A 125 -4.37 -3.73 -14.20
CA LEU A 125 -3.17 -4.53 -13.96
C LEU A 125 -3.25 -5.91 -14.63
N LYS A 126 -4.41 -6.57 -14.53
CA LYS A 126 -4.63 -7.90 -15.12
C LYS A 126 -4.64 -7.84 -16.65
N GLU A 127 -5.21 -6.80 -17.25
CA GLU A 127 -5.17 -6.60 -18.70
C GLU A 127 -3.75 -6.30 -19.18
N GLY A 128 -2.97 -5.54 -18.40
CA GLY A 128 -1.55 -5.28 -18.66
C GLY A 128 -1.26 -4.47 -19.93
N LYS A 129 -2.29 -3.86 -20.54
CA LYS A 129 -2.19 -3.14 -21.82
C LYS A 129 -1.71 -1.70 -21.64
N VAL A 130 -2.21 -1.00 -20.61
CA VAL A 130 -1.88 0.40 -20.30
C VAL A 130 -1.09 0.41 -19.00
N ARG A 131 0.24 0.55 -19.10
CA ARG A 131 1.14 0.46 -17.95
C ARG A 131 2.39 1.31 -18.13
N THR A 132 2.85 1.89 -17.03
CA THR A 132 4.04 2.76 -16.97
C THR A 132 5.35 1.96 -17.03
N TYR A 133 6.48 2.67 -17.08
CA TYR A 133 7.81 2.08 -17.29
C TYR A 133 8.26 1.11 -16.20
N ASP A 134 7.83 1.32 -14.96
CA ASP A 134 8.10 0.47 -13.80
C ASP A 134 7.39 -0.89 -13.90
N LEU A 135 6.33 -0.97 -14.72
CA LEU A 135 5.66 -2.21 -15.11
C LEU A 135 6.12 -2.73 -16.48
N GLY A 136 7.21 -2.19 -17.04
CA GLY A 136 7.74 -2.56 -18.35
C GLY A 136 6.92 -2.06 -19.55
N GLY A 137 6.07 -1.05 -19.36
CA GLY A 137 5.34 -0.39 -20.45
C GLY A 137 5.89 0.98 -20.83
N SER A 138 5.14 1.66 -21.70
CA SER A 138 5.49 2.99 -22.22
C SER A 138 4.36 4.01 -22.06
N SER A 139 3.25 3.62 -21.40
CA SER A 139 2.11 4.51 -21.15
C SER A 139 2.50 5.62 -20.18
N SER A 140 1.87 6.78 -20.35
CA SER A 140 2.03 7.92 -19.45
C SER A 140 1.21 7.74 -18.16
N THR A 141 1.50 8.56 -17.15
CA THR A 141 0.69 8.68 -15.93
C THR A 141 -0.78 8.93 -16.27
N LEU A 142 -1.06 9.77 -17.26
CA LEU A 142 -2.41 10.14 -17.66
C LEU A 142 -3.12 8.99 -18.39
N ASP A 143 -2.40 8.18 -19.16
CA ASP A 143 -2.99 7.04 -19.86
C ASP A 143 -3.50 6.00 -18.85
N VAL A 144 -2.71 5.70 -17.82
CA VAL A 144 -3.11 4.78 -16.74
C VAL A 144 -4.34 5.32 -16.01
N ALA A 145 -4.34 6.60 -15.62
CA ALA A 145 -5.48 7.21 -14.95
C ALA A 145 -6.76 7.18 -15.81
N LYS A 146 -6.65 7.50 -17.11
CA LYS A 146 -7.79 7.43 -18.04
C LYS A 146 -8.29 6.01 -18.23
N ASP A 147 -7.41 5.02 -18.27
CA ASP A 147 -7.80 3.63 -18.42
C ASP A 147 -8.55 3.10 -17.19
N ILE A 148 -8.10 3.47 -15.99
CA ILE A 148 -8.83 3.17 -14.74
C ILE A 148 -10.24 3.78 -14.79
N VAL A 149 -10.38 5.06 -15.13
CA VAL A 149 -11.69 5.71 -15.27
C VAL A 149 -12.55 5.03 -16.35
N ARG A 150 -11.97 4.63 -17.48
CA ARG A 150 -12.67 3.88 -18.54
C ARG A 150 -13.20 2.54 -18.01
N ILE A 151 -12.46 1.85 -17.14
CA ILE A 151 -12.88 0.59 -16.55
C ILE A 151 -14.02 0.80 -15.54
N MET A 152 -13.94 1.84 -14.70
CA MET A 152 -14.99 2.15 -13.73
C MET A 152 -16.34 2.48 -14.37
N ASN A 153 -16.33 3.06 -15.58
CA ASN A 153 -17.55 3.45 -16.29
C ASN A 153 -18.20 2.32 -17.13
N LYS A 154 -17.68 1.10 -17.05
CA LYS A 154 -18.25 -0.08 -17.73
C LYS A 154 -19.14 -0.87 -16.79
#